data_AF-A0A7X8ER29-F1
#
_entry.id   AF-A0A7X8ER29-F1
#
_cell.length_a   1.000
_cell.length_b   1.000
_cell.length_c   1.000
_cell.angle_alpha   90.00
_cell.angle_beta   90.00
_cell.angle_gamma   90.00
#
_symmetry.space_group_name_H-M   'P 1'
#
loop_
_entity.id
_entity.type
_entity.pdbx_description
1 polymer ?
#
loop_
_entity_poly.entity_id
_entity_poly.type
_entity_poly.pdbx_seq_one_letter_code
_entity_poly.pdbx_strand_id
1 'polypeptide(L)'
;MDELMKGLMVTVIGMGITFLALTALSYILDLFRIIAEGSSPKKVEGPEQEEAVIEKRTHEEAKEEDLELVAVITAAIAASLDTTVDNLKVRSFRKIHSNVSEWKKVGRINQTERIF
;
A
#
# COMPACT_ATOMS: atom_id res chain seq x y z
N MET A 1 -14.40 32.52 -28.63
CA MET A 1 -15.30 32.49 -27.46
C MET A 1 -16.03 31.14 -27.38
N ASP A 2 -16.45 30.57 -28.51
CA ASP A 2 -17.22 29.32 -28.54
C ASP A 2 -16.47 28.09 -28.00
N GLU A 3 -15.17 27.99 -28.25
CA GLU A 3 -14.35 26.88 -27.74
C GLU A 3 -14.20 26.90 -26.21
N LEU A 4 -14.16 28.09 -25.60
CA LEU A 4 -14.13 28.23 -24.15
C LEU A 4 -15.48 27.81 -23.52
N MET A 5 -16.59 28.15 -24.18
CA MET A 5 -17.93 27.71 -23.76
C MET A 5 -18.10 26.19 -23.83
N LYS A 6 -17.60 25.56 -24.90
CA LYS A 6 -17.59 24.10 -25.03
C LYS A 6 -16.76 23.44 -23.94
N GLY A 7 -15.55 23.97 -23.67
CA GLY A 7 -14.69 23.47 -22.60
C GLY A 7 -15.36 23.55 -21.23
N LEU A 8 -15.97 24.70 -20.91
CA LEU A 8 -16.72 24.88 -19.66
C LEU A 8 -17.92 23.92 -19.54
N MET A 9 -18.62 23.64 -20.64
CA MET A 9 -19.73 22.69 -20.65
C MET A 9 -19.25 21.27 -20.33
N VAL A 10 -18.11 20.85 -20.91
CA VAL A 10 -17.53 19.52 -20.65
C VAL A 10 -17.04 19.39 -19.21
N THR A 11 -16.48 20.43 -18.59
CA THR A 11 -16.04 20.36 -17.19
C THR A 11 -17.22 20.25 -16.23
N VAL A 12 -18.30 20.98 -16.47
CA VAL A 12 -19.52 20.89 -15.65
C VAL A 12 -20.16 19.50 -15.79
N ILE A 13 -20.24 18.96 -17.00
CA ILE A 13 -20.74 17.60 -17.24
C ILE A 13 -19.83 16.56 -16.56
N GLY A 14 -18.51 16.70 -16.70
CA GLY A 14 -17.53 15.81 -16.07
C GLY A 14 -17.59 15.86 -14.54
N MET A 15 -17.73 17.06 -13.96
CA MET A 15 -17.89 17.24 -12.51
C MET A 15 -19.23 16.67 -12.02
N GLY A 16 -20.31 16.82 -12.80
CA GLY A 16 -21.61 16.25 -12.48
C GLY A 16 -21.61 14.72 -12.51
N ILE A 17 -20.98 14.12 -13.52
CA ILE A 17 -20.97 12.65 -13.66
C ILE A 17 -20.11 12.00 -12.58
N THR A 18 -18.99 12.62 -12.17
CA THR A 18 -18.17 12.12 -11.06
C THR A 18 -18.90 12.25 -9.72
N PHE A 19 -19.63 13.35 -9.48
CA PHE A 19 -20.46 13.50 -8.28
C PHE A 19 -21.56 12.44 -8.18
N LEU A 20 -22.23 12.14 -9.30
CA LEU A 20 -23.21 11.06 -9.40
C LEU A 20 -22.57 9.69 -9.17
N ALA A 21 -21.40 9.43 -9.76
CA ALA A 21 -20.67 8.17 -9.58
C ALA A 21 -20.27 7.94 -8.11
N LEU A 22 -19.77 8.98 -7.42
CA LEU A 22 -19.44 8.90 -6.00
C LEU A 22 -20.68 8.68 -5.12
N THR A 23 -21.79 9.36 -5.43
CA THR A 23 -23.07 9.16 -4.73
C THR A 23 -23.58 7.73 -4.90
N ALA A 24 -23.54 7.21 -6.13
CA ALA A 24 -23.93 5.83 -6.41
C ALA A 24 -23.03 4.81 -5.71
N LEU A 25 -21.71 5.07 -5.66
CA LEU A 25 -20.76 4.22 -4.95
C LEU A 25 -20.99 4.24 -3.43
N SER A 26 -21.30 5.39 -2.84
CA SER A 26 -21.68 5.46 -1.43
C SER A 26 -22.96 4.67 -1.17
N TYR A 27 -23.98 4.86 -2.01
CA TYR A 27 -25.27 4.20 -1.85
C TYR A 27 -25.17 2.66 -1.95
N ILE A 28 -24.34 2.15 -2.88
CA ILE A 28 -24.17 0.70 -3.01
C ILE A 28 -23.41 0.11 -1.81
N LEU A 29 -22.43 0.84 -1.26
CA LEU A 29 -21.74 0.45 -0.04
C LEU A 29 -22.69 0.45 1.18
N ASP A 30 -23.57 1.45 1.30
CA ASP A 30 -24.56 1.49 2.37
C ASP A 30 -25.58 0.35 2.26
N LEU A 31 -25.99 -0.01 1.04
CA LEU A 31 -26.89 -1.14 0.81
C LEU A 31 -26.21 -2.48 1.17
N PHE A 32 -24.95 -2.66 0.77
CA PHE A 32 -24.14 -3.80 1.20
C PHE A 32 -23.94 -3.81 2.70
N ARG A 33 -23.72 -2.65 3.33
CA ARG A 33 -23.59 -2.52 4.78
C ARG A 33 -24.87 -2.94 5.49
N ILE A 34 -26.05 -2.50 5.04
CA ILE A 34 -27.33 -2.89 5.65
C ILE A 34 -27.56 -4.39 5.53
N ILE A 35 -27.21 -5.00 4.39
CA ILE A 35 -27.32 -6.44 4.20
C ILE A 35 -26.27 -7.19 5.04
N ALA A 36 -25.05 -6.68 5.15
CA ALA A 36 -23.97 -7.27 5.94
C ALA A 36 -24.15 -7.10 7.45
N GLU A 37 -24.79 -6.01 7.89
CA GLU A 37 -25.04 -5.64 9.28
C GLU A 37 -26.36 -6.23 9.81
N GLY A 38 -26.98 -7.14 9.05
CA GLY A 38 -28.12 -7.98 9.43
C GLY A 38 -27.89 -8.94 10.61
N SER A 39 -26.86 -8.71 11.43
CA SER A 39 -26.70 -9.37 12.72
C SER A 39 -25.93 -8.52 13.73
N SER A 40 -26.52 -7.41 14.18
CA SER A 40 -26.68 -7.07 15.61
C SER A 40 -27.06 -5.59 15.81
N PRO A 41 -28.03 -5.28 16.68
CA PRO A 41 -28.31 -3.92 17.08
C PRO A 41 -27.44 -3.58 18.30
N LYS A 42 -26.49 -2.64 18.17
CA LYS A 42 -26.11 -1.84 19.35
C LYS A 42 -25.56 -0.46 18.99
N LYS A 43 -26.43 0.51 19.18
CA LYS A 43 -26.14 1.91 19.52
C LYS A 43 -25.26 1.96 20.78
N VAL A 44 -24.09 2.61 20.73
CA VAL A 44 -23.46 3.44 21.79
C VAL A 44 -22.36 4.27 21.09
N GLU A 45 -22.52 5.58 20.86
CA GLU A 45 -22.02 6.67 21.74
C GLU A 45 -20.63 6.36 22.34
N GLY A 46 -19.58 7.08 21.90
CA GLY A 46 -18.29 7.12 22.62
C GLY A 46 -18.31 8.14 23.76
N PRO A 47 -17.17 8.52 24.35
CA PRO A 47 -15.89 7.83 24.54
C PRO A 47 -15.51 7.70 26.04
N GLU A 48 -14.78 6.67 26.48
CA GLU A 48 -14.10 6.73 27.78
C GLU A 48 -12.79 5.94 27.79
N GLN A 49 -11.79 6.61 28.38
CA GLN A 49 -10.50 6.19 28.95
C GLN A 49 -10.55 4.81 29.62
N GLU A 50 -9.49 4.04 29.91
CA GLU A 50 -8.04 4.06 29.82
C GLU A 50 -7.62 2.73 30.52
N GLU A 51 -6.36 2.31 30.39
CA GLU A 51 -5.74 1.21 31.16
C GLU A 51 -6.25 -0.24 30.94
N ALA A 52 -5.40 -1.06 30.31
CA ALA A 52 -4.68 -2.11 31.04
C ALA A 52 -3.77 -2.89 30.09
N VAL A 53 -2.46 -2.78 30.37
CA VAL A 53 -1.48 -3.87 30.35
C VAL A 53 -1.69 -4.91 29.24
N ILE A 54 -1.04 -4.72 28.11
CA ILE A 54 -0.54 -5.85 27.33
C ILE A 54 0.96 -5.68 27.19
N GLU A 55 1.65 -6.26 28.16
CA GLU A 55 2.97 -6.83 27.98
C GLU A 55 2.91 -7.84 26.82
N LYS A 56 2.89 -7.34 25.58
CA LYS A 56 3.00 -8.16 24.38
C LYS A 56 4.45 -8.06 23.96
N ARG A 57 5.15 -9.16 24.25
CA ARG A 57 6.30 -9.70 23.53
C ARG A 57 6.69 -8.88 22.30
N THR A 58 7.97 -8.59 22.20
CA THR A 58 8.70 -8.33 20.96
C THR A 58 8.19 -9.22 19.82
N HIS A 59 7.12 -8.79 19.17
CA HIS A 59 6.85 -9.04 17.79
C HIS A 59 7.48 -7.83 17.15
N GLU A 60 8.75 -7.97 16.74
CA GLU A 60 9.18 -7.20 15.59
C GLU A 60 8.15 -7.53 14.52
N GLU A 61 7.21 -6.61 14.29
CA GLU A 61 6.42 -6.58 13.09
C GLU A 61 7.42 -6.62 11.94
N ALA A 62 7.64 -7.80 11.39
CA ALA A 62 7.97 -7.92 10.00
C ALA A 62 6.80 -7.24 9.30
N LYS A 63 6.98 -5.96 8.96
CA LYS A 63 6.09 -5.19 8.10
C LYS A 63 5.69 -6.14 6.97
N GLU A 64 4.42 -6.33 6.66
CA GLU A 64 3.97 -7.37 5.71
C GLU A 64 4.77 -7.34 4.39
N GLU A 65 5.21 -6.16 3.97
CA GLU A 65 6.12 -5.91 2.84
C GLU A 65 7.43 -6.72 2.88
N ASP A 66 7.96 -7.02 4.07
CA ASP A 66 9.24 -7.73 4.25
C ASP A 66 9.07 -9.25 4.20
N LEU A 67 7.85 -9.79 4.33
CA LEU A 67 7.60 -11.24 4.24
C LEU A 67 7.81 -11.78 2.82
N GLU A 68 7.35 -11.02 1.82
CA GLU A 68 7.59 -11.34 0.40
C GLU A 68 9.09 -11.36 0.09
N LEU A 69 9.82 -10.38 0.63
CA LEU A 69 11.27 -10.28 0.43
C LEU A 69 12.02 -11.44 1.10
N VAL A 70 11.63 -11.81 2.32
CA VAL A 70 12.19 -12.98 3.02
C VAL A 70 11.89 -14.27 2.25
N ALA A 71 10.70 -14.44 1.68
CA ALA A 71 10.34 -15.61 0.89
C ALA A 71 11.20 -15.74 -0.38
N VAL A 72 11.36 -14.65 -1.15
CA VAL A 72 12.20 -14.64 -2.36
C VAL A 72 13.66 -14.89 -2.04
N ILE A 73 14.20 -14.28 -0.97
CA ILE A 73 15.58 -14.51 -0.53
C ILE A 73 15.78 -15.97 -0.12
N THR A 74 14.86 -16.53 0.66
CA THR A 74 14.95 -17.92 1.14
C THR A 74 14.87 -18.91 -0.02
N ALA A 75 13.98 -18.67 -0.99
CA ALA A 75 13.86 -19.49 -2.20
C ALA A 75 15.14 -19.43 -3.06
N ALA A 76 15.73 -18.25 -3.23
CA ALA A 76 16.97 -18.08 -4.00
C ALA A 76 18.15 -18.80 -3.35
N ILE A 77 18.26 -18.78 -2.02
CA ILE A 77 19.30 -19.50 -1.27
C ILE A 77 19.06 -21.00 -1.31
N ALA A 78 17.81 -21.44 -1.15
CA ALA A 78 17.42 -22.85 -1.27
C ALA A 78 17.82 -23.42 -2.64
N ALA A 79 17.52 -22.68 -3.71
CA ALA A 79 17.88 -23.06 -5.07
C ALA A 79 19.40 -23.03 -5.35
N SER A 80 20.15 -22.09 -4.75
CA SER A 80 21.60 -21.99 -5.00
C SER A 80 22.43 -23.02 -4.25
N LEU A 81 21.94 -23.48 -3.10
CA LEU A 81 22.60 -24.48 -2.26
C LEU A 81 21.99 -25.88 -2.41
N ASP A 82 21.05 -26.07 -3.35
CA ASP A 82 20.30 -27.32 -3.57
C ASP A 82 19.75 -27.89 -2.25
N THR A 83 19.16 -27.01 -1.43
CA THR A 83 18.66 -27.32 -0.10
C THR A 83 17.18 -26.96 0.03
N THR A 84 16.49 -27.57 0.99
CA THR A 84 15.07 -27.31 1.23
C THR A 84 14.87 -26.09 2.13
N VAL A 85 13.72 -25.43 1.95
CA VAL A 85 13.36 -24.20 2.68
C VAL A 85 13.24 -24.40 4.19
N ASP A 86 12.93 -25.61 4.66
CA ASP A 86 12.74 -25.93 6.07
C ASP A 86 14.04 -25.84 6.90
N ASN A 87 15.19 -25.95 6.23
CA ASN A 87 16.50 -25.89 6.87
C ASN A 87 17.03 -24.45 7.01
N LEU A 88 16.33 -23.46 6.47
CA LEU A 88 16.80 -22.07 6.39
C LEU A 88 15.88 -21.14 7.18
N LYS A 89 16.46 -20.31 8.08
CA LYS A 89 15.73 -19.29 8.83
C LYS A 89 16.43 -17.94 8.76
N VAL A 90 15.77 -16.95 8.16
CA VAL A 90 16.26 -15.57 8.10
C VAL A 90 15.97 -14.87 9.42
N ARG A 91 17.02 -14.51 10.18
CA ARG A 91 16.88 -13.75 11.44
C ARG A 91 16.93 -12.23 11.26
N SER A 92 17.72 -11.76 10.31
CA SER A 92 17.86 -10.34 10.02
C SER A 92 18.39 -10.16 8.60
N PHE A 93 17.89 -9.17 7.88
CA PHE A 93 18.46 -8.74 6.60
C PHE A 93 18.65 -7.22 6.59
N ARG A 94 19.70 -6.75 5.91
CA ARG A 94 19.99 -5.31 5.77
C ARG A 94 20.37 -5.02 4.33
N LYS A 95 19.67 -4.07 3.70
CA LYS A 95 20.02 -3.57 2.37
C LYS A 95 21.15 -2.54 2.49
N ILE A 96 22.33 -2.87 1.97
CA ILE A 96 23.53 -2.02 2.03
C ILE A 96 23.52 -0.83 1.05
N HIS A 97 22.71 -0.86 -0.02
CA HIS A 97 22.65 0.18 -1.05
C HIS A 97 21.23 0.75 -1.25
N SER A 98 20.51 1.06 -0.17
CA SER A 98 19.08 1.44 -0.26
C SER A 98 18.81 2.88 -0.66
N ASN A 99 19.76 3.82 -0.48
CA ASN A 99 19.48 5.26 -0.59
C ASN A 99 19.90 5.88 -1.94
N VAL A 100 20.82 5.27 -2.69
CA VAL A 100 21.19 5.81 -3.98
C VAL A 100 20.15 5.37 -5.00
N SER A 101 19.19 6.25 -5.29
CA SER A 101 18.25 6.05 -6.40
C SER A 101 19.04 5.61 -7.63
N GLU A 102 18.58 4.55 -8.31
CA GLU A 102 19.19 4.06 -9.55
C GLU A 102 19.35 5.21 -10.58
N TRP A 103 18.44 6.19 -10.55
CA TRP A 103 18.52 7.41 -11.36
C TRP A 103 19.71 8.31 -10.99
N LYS A 104 20.09 8.39 -9.70
CA LYS A 104 21.31 9.11 -9.28
C LYS A 104 22.57 8.41 -9.75
N LYS A 105 22.59 7.06 -9.81
CA LYS A 105 23.75 6.31 -10.30
C LYS A 105 23.91 6.48 -11.81
N VAL A 106 22.82 6.27 -12.56
CA VAL A 106 22.79 6.40 -14.02
C VAL A 106 23.00 7.85 -14.46
N GLY A 107 22.46 8.83 -13.72
CA GLY A 107 22.69 10.25 -13.99
C GLY A 107 24.17 10.63 -13.91
N ARG A 108 24.91 10.14 -12.90
CA ARG A 108 26.35 10.37 -12.80
C ARG A 108 27.13 9.76 -13.96
N ILE A 109 26.78 8.54 -14.37
CA ILE A 109 27.44 7.85 -15.49
C ILE A 109 27.21 8.59 -16.81
N ASN A 110 25.96 9.01 -17.07
CA ASN A 110 25.63 9.79 -18.26
C ASN A 110 26.33 11.17 -18.24
N GLN A 111 26.44 11.81 -17.08
CA GLN A 111 27.12 13.10 -16.97
C GLN A 111 28.63 12.97 -17.27
N THR A 112 29.27 11.88 -16.87
CA THR A 112 30.68 11.65 -17.20
C THR A 112 30.90 11.27 -18.66
N GLU A 113 29.98 10.53 -19.30
CA GLU A 113 30.09 10.18 -20.73
C GLU A 113 29.87 11.38 -21.66
N ARG A 114 29.09 12.39 -21.26
CA ARG A 114 28.81 13.58 -22.10
C ARG A 114 29.90 14.66 -22.05
N ILE A 115 30.88 14.51 -21.17
CA ILE A 115 31.95 15.50 -20.96
C ILE A 115 33.23 15.12 -21.72
N PHE A 116 33.32 13.90 -22.25
CA PHE A 116 34.37 13.44 -23.16
C PHE A 116 33.79 13.23 -24.57
#